data_AF-A0A1I7HE77-F1
#
_entry.id   AF-A0A1I7HE77-F1
#
_cell.length_a   1.000
_cell.length_b   1.000
_cell.length_c   1.000
_cell.angle_alpha   90.00
_cell.angle_beta   90.00
_cell.angle_gamma   90.00
#
_symmetry.space_group_name_H-M   'P 1'
#
loop_
_entity.id
_entity.type
_entity.pdbx_description
1 polymer ?
#
loop_
_entity_poly.entity_id
_entity_poly.type
_entity_poly.pdbx_seq_one_letter_code
_entity_poly.pdbx_strand_id
1 'polypeptide(L)' 'MIRAAWLLPGVFVLACEREVPYVDDPDNIVVNGEEMSQTDFINKYCSGKEKDSTCSKVLDAAVKSLMDRARSSQRRMNQ' A
#
# COMPACT_ATOMS: atom_id res chain seq x y z
N MET A 1 2.21 -19.02 53.50
CA MET A 1 1.18 -18.39 52.65
C MET A 1 1.81 -17.18 52.00
N ILE A 2 1.77 -17.07 50.67
CA ILE A 2 1.76 -15.85 49.81
C ILE A 2 1.97 -16.41 48.39
N ARG A 3 0.87 -16.49 47.62
CA ARG A 3 0.88 -16.90 46.22
C ARG A 3 1.31 -15.71 45.39
N ALA A 4 2.55 -15.74 44.91
CA ALA A 4 3.10 -14.73 44.03
C ALA A 4 2.43 -14.75 42.65
N ALA A 5 2.34 -13.56 42.08
CA ALA A 5 2.20 -13.28 40.66
C ALA A 5 0.89 -13.77 40.00
N TRP A 6 -0.20 -13.05 40.29
CA TRP A 6 -1.27 -12.92 39.31
C TRP A 6 -0.71 -12.17 38.10
N LEU A 7 -0.56 -12.92 37.01
CA LEU A 7 -0.12 -12.52 35.69
C LEU A 7 -0.99 -11.37 35.18
N LEU A 8 -0.40 -10.20 34.95
CA LEU A 8 -0.99 -9.21 34.06
C LEU A 8 -1.05 -9.85 32.67
N PRO A 9 -2.23 -10.09 32.07
CA PRO A 9 -2.27 -10.45 30.67
C PRO A 9 -1.96 -9.17 29.91
N GLY A 10 -0.68 -8.99 29.60
CA GLY A 10 -0.21 -7.98 28.66
C GLY A 10 -0.86 -8.27 27.32
N VAL A 11 -1.82 -7.45 26.92
CA VAL A 11 -2.34 -7.42 25.56
C VAL A 11 -1.20 -6.89 24.69
N PHE A 12 -0.34 -7.80 24.22
CA PHE A 12 0.50 -7.55 23.08
C PHE A 12 -0.45 -7.39 21.89
N VAL A 13 -0.79 -6.15 21.57
CA VAL A 13 -1.30 -5.80 20.24
C VAL A 13 -0.10 -6.02 19.31
N LEU A 14 0.09 -7.28 18.90
CA LEU A 14 0.94 -7.62 17.78
C LEU A 14 0.40 -6.78 16.62
N ALA A 15 1.15 -5.76 16.23
CA ALA A 15 0.93 -5.08 14.98
C ALA A 15 0.95 -6.17 13.91
N CYS A 16 -0.22 -6.54 13.40
CA CYS A 16 -0.31 -7.40 12.23
C CYS A 16 0.37 -6.63 11.10
N GLU A 17 1.66 -6.87 10.88
CA GLU A 17 2.37 -6.40 9.71
C GLU A 17 1.62 -6.96 8.51
N ARG A 18 0.80 -6.13 7.86
CA ARG A 18 0.06 -6.56 6.69
C ARG A 18 1.09 -6.89 5.62
N GLU A 19 1.14 -8.14 5.20
CA GLU A 19 1.93 -8.55 4.05
C GLU A 19 1.45 -7.76 2.82
N VAL A 20 2.40 -7.43 1.93
CA VAL A 20 2.07 -6.73 0.69
C VAL A 20 1.36 -7.74 -0.22
N PRO A 21 0.09 -7.49 -0.61
CA PRO A 21 -0.60 -8.37 -1.53
C PRO A 21 0.11 -8.36 -2.87
N TYR A 22 0.19 -9.52 -3.52
CA TYR A 22 0.71 -9.57 -4.89
C TYR A 22 -0.25 -8.85 -5.84
N VAL A 23 0.31 -8.04 -6.74
CA VAL A 23 -0.44 -7.32 -7.78
C VAL A 23 0.18 -7.68 -9.13
N ASP A 24 -0.64 -8.22 -10.02
CA ASP A 24 -0.24 -8.58 -11.39
C ASP A 24 -0.34 -7.37 -12.33
N ASP A 25 -1.47 -6.65 -12.29
CA ASP A 25 -1.71 -5.41 -13.04
C ASP A 25 -1.70 -4.18 -12.11
N PRO A 26 -0.63 -3.34 -12.14
CA PRO A 26 -0.56 -2.13 -11.34
C PRO A 26 -1.61 -1.07 -11.72
N ASP A 27 -2.17 -1.12 -12.92
CA ASP A 27 -3.19 -0.17 -13.40
C ASP A 27 -4.61 -0.61 -13.00
N ASN A 28 -4.83 -1.88 -12.67
CA ASN A 28 -6.08 -2.43 -12.14
C ASN A 28 -5.82 -3.28 -10.89
N ILE A 29 -5.61 -2.62 -9.77
CA ILE A 29 -5.31 -3.29 -8.51
C ILE A 29 -6.60 -3.88 -7.92
N VAL A 30 -6.60 -5.18 -7.68
CA VAL A 30 -7.67 -5.89 -6.98
C VAL A 30 -7.09 -6.63 -5.80
N VAL A 31 -7.57 -6.33 -4.59
CA VAL A 31 -7.13 -6.98 -3.35
C VAL A 31 -8.35 -7.64 -2.71
N ASN A 32 -8.29 -8.95 -2.50
CA ASN A 32 -9.41 -9.74 -1.93
C ASN A 32 -10.74 -9.61 -2.71
N GLY A 33 -10.67 -9.38 -4.02
CA GLY A 33 -11.85 -9.20 -4.88
C GLY A 33 -12.44 -7.79 -4.85
N GLU A 34 -11.80 -6.85 -4.15
CA GLU A 34 -12.18 -5.43 -4.14
C GLU A 34 -11.18 -4.63 -5.00
N GLU A 35 -11.70 -3.83 -5.93
CA GLU A 35 -10.88 -2.87 -6.68
C GLU A 35 -10.33 -1.79 -5.75
N MET A 36 -9.05 -1.48 -5.91
CA MET A 36 -8.34 -0.52 -5.08
C MET A 36 -7.55 0.45 -5.96
N SER A 37 -7.48 1.71 -5.55
CA SER A 37 -6.64 2.68 -6.25
C SER A 37 -5.16 2.44 -5.96
N GLN A 38 -4.28 2.83 -6.88
CA GLN A 38 -2.82 2.82 -6.68
C GLN A 38 -2.42 3.56 -5.40
N THR A 39 -3.01 4.74 -5.15
CA THR A 39 -2.74 5.55 -3.96
C THR A 39 -3.16 4.83 -2.67
N ASP A 40 -4.35 4.22 -2.65
CA ASP A 40 -4.85 3.52 -1.48
C ASP A 40 -4.02 2.26 -1.18
N PHE A 41 -3.60 1.55 -2.22
CA PHE A 41 -2.72 0.40 -2.09
C PHE A 41 -1.37 0.79 -1.47
N ILE A 42 -0.74 1.86 -1.98
CA ILE A 42 0.53 2.37 -1.45
C ILE A 42 0.37 2.77 0.03
N ASN A 43 -0.67 3.53 0.35
CA ASN A 43 -0.92 3.99 1.72
C ASN A 43 -1.22 2.85 2.69
N LYS A 44 -1.89 1.78 2.23
CA LYS A 44 -2.35 0.69 3.09
C LYS A 44 -1.31 -0.43 3.27
N TYR A 45 -0.49 -0.70 2.25
CA TYR A 45 0.40 -1.87 2.22
C TYR A 45 1.87 -1.53 2.08
N CYS A 46 2.23 -0.36 1.53
CA CYS A 46 3.62 -0.04 1.19
C CYS A 46 4.34 0.84 2.23
N SER A 47 3.64 1.34 3.25
CA SER A 47 4.27 2.07 4.35
C SER A 47 5.30 1.20 5.08
N GLY A 48 6.58 1.60 5.03
CA GLY A 48 7.69 0.84 5.63
C GLY A 48 8.14 -0.38 4.82
N LYS A 49 7.56 -0.62 3.63
CA LYS A 49 7.87 -1.75 2.73
C LYS A 49 8.28 -1.28 1.33
N GLU A 50 8.99 -0.16 1.26
CA GLU A 50 9.39 0.49 0.01
C GLU A 50 10.30 -0.39 -0.87
N LYS A 51 11.03 -1.33 -0.25
CA LYS A 51 11.87 -2.31 -0.96
C LYS A 51 11.08 -3.48 -1.54
N ASP A 52 9.79 -3.60 -1.24
CA ASP A 52 8.94 -4.64 -1.82
C ASP A 52 8.76 -4.39 -3.33
N SER A 53 8.93 -5.45 -4.12
CA SER A 53 8.86 -5.35 -5.58
C SER A 53 7.48 -4.94 -6.09
N THR A 54 6.42 -5.31 -5.38
CA THR A 54 5.04 -4.94 -5.73
C THR A 54 4.80 -3.47 -5.46
N CYS A 55 5.24 -2.99 -4.29
CA CYS A 55 5.18 -1.58 -3.93
C CYS A 55 5.94 -0.70 -4.92
N SER A 56 7.12 -1.15 -5.37
CA SER A 56 7.90 -0.46 -6.40
C SER A 56 7.14 -0.36 -7.73
N LYS A 57 6.51 -1.45 -8.18
CA LYS A 57 5.73 -1.46 -9.44
C LYS A 57 4.50 -0.55 -9.36
N VAL A 58 3.74 -0.63 -8.27
CA VAL A 58 2.54 0.19 -8.08
C VAL A 58 2.89 1.67 -8.00
N LEU A 59 3.99 2.02 -7.32
CA LEU A 59 4.47 3.39 -7.25
C LEU A 59 4.90 3.92 -8.63
N ASP A 60 5.64 3.12 -9.40
CA ASP A 60 6.07 3.51 -10.75
C ASP A 60 4.87 3.76 -11.69
N ALA A 61 3.85 2.88 -11.63
CA ALA A 61 2.61 3.05 -12.38
C ALA A 61 1.86 4.33 -11.98
N ALA A 62 1.78 4.63 -10.67
CA ALA A 62 1.18 5.86 -10.16
C ALA A 62 1.90 7.11 -10.69
N VAL A 63 3.23 7.12 -10.66
CA VAL A 63 4.04 8.24 -11.17
C VAL A 63 3.83 8.41 -12.67
N LYS A 64 3.85 7.31 -13.43
CA LYS A 64 3.64 7.33 -14.88
C LYS A 64 2.27 7.89 -15.24
N SER A 65 1.21 7.46 -14.56
CA SER A 65 -0.15 7.97 -14.81
C SER A 65 -0.26 9.48 -14.55
N LEU A 66 0.43 10.00 -13.52
CA LEU A 66 0.50 11.43 -13.24
C LEU A 66 1.25 12.20 -14.33
N MET A 67 2.38 11.67 -14.80
CA MET A 67 3.15 12.28 -15.89
C MET A 67 2.35 12.31 -17.20
N ASP A 68 1.65 11.22 -17.52
CA ASP A 68 0.81 11.14 -18.72
C ASP A 68 -0.35 12.15 -18.66
N ARG A 69 -0.97 12.33 -17.49
CA ARG A 69 -1.98 13.38 -17.26
C ARG A 69 -1.40 14.78 -17.42
N ALA A 70 -0.22 15.05 -16.86
CA ALA A 70 0.45 16.34 -17.00
C ALA A 70 0.78 16.66 -18.47
N ARG A 71 1.29 15.66 -19.20
CA ARG A 71 1.62 15.78 -20.63
C ARG A 71 0.38 16.00 -21.49
N SER A 72 -0.72 15.30 -21.20
CA SER A 72 -2.01 15.50 -21.85
C SER A 72 -2.55 16.92 -21.63
N SER A 73 -2.45 17.42 -20.39
CA SER A 73 -2.83 18.80 -20.05
C SER A 73 -2.00 19.83 -20.84
N GLN A 74 -0.69 19.65 -20.91
CA GLN A 74 0.20 20.54 -21.66
C GLN A 74 -0.11 20.59 -23.15
N ARG A 75 -0.48 19.45 -23.77
CA ARG A 75 -0.92 19.44 -25.18
C ARG A 75 -2.19 20.24 -25.42
N ARG A 76 -3.14 20.22 -24.48
CA ARG A 76 -4.39 20.99 -24.60
C ARG A 76 -4.19 22.50 -24.45
N MET A 77 -3.19 22.93 -23.69
CA MET A 77 -2.88 24.37 -23.52
C MET A 77 -2.14 24.97 -24.74
N ASN A 78 -1.51 24.12 -25.56
CA ASN A 78 -0.77 24.52 -26.75
C ASN A 78 -1.61 24.44 -28.05
N GLN A 79 -2.92 24.19 -27.94
CA GLN A 79 -3.88 24.14 -29.04
C GLN A 79 -4.83 25.34 -28.95
#